data_AF-A0A0L0D1C5-F1
#
_entry.id   AF-A0A0L0D1C5-F1
#
_cell.length_a   1.000
_cell.length_b   1.000
_cell.length_c   1.000
_cell.angle_alpha   90.00
_cell.angle_beta   90.00
_cell.angle_gamma   90.00
#
_symmetry.space_group_name_H-M   'P 1'
#
loop_
_entity.id
_entity.type
_entity.pdbx_description
1 polymer ?
#
loop_
_entity_poly.entity_id
_entity_poly.type
_entity_poly.pdbx_seq_one_letter_code
_entity_poly.pdbx_strand_id
1 'polypeptide(L)' 'MLLLPVNKTELKIIKLNQVVSIYPNSVLFKKNIMEENENVCIIFYEVIKLNKSYIRHNIPVNKNLLFQIADFYFLNKTE' A
#
# COMPACT_ATOMS: atom_id res chain seq x y z
N MET A 1 7.93 1.49 -1.24
CA MET A 1 7.56 0.49 -0.20
C MET A 1 6.17 -0.08 -0.52
N LEU A 2 5.79 -1.20 0.11
CA LEU A 2 4.54 -1.93 -0.22
C LEU A 2 3.46 -1.81 0.85
N LEU A 3 2.23 -1.69 0.36
CA LEU A 3 1.02 -1.52 1.15
C LEU A 3 -0.02 -2.59 0.82
N LEU A 4 -0.65 -3.12 1.87
CA LEU A 4 -1.86 -3.93 1.76
C LEU A 4 -3.07 -3.13 2.26
N PRO A 5 -4.22 -3.18 1.57
CA PRO A 5 -5.44 -2.57 2.09
C PRO A 5 -5.88 -3.25 3.39
N VAL A 6 -6.18 -2.44 4.41
CA VAL A 6 -6.76 -2.88 5.70
C VAL A 6 -8.27 -2.61 5.69
N ASN A 7 -8.66 -1.44 5.18
CA ASN A 7 -10.03 -1.06 4.94
C ASN A 7 -10.09 -0.09 3.73
N LYS A 8 -11.25 0.52 3.48
CA LYS A 8 -11.47 1.43 2.34
C LYS A 8 -10.50 2.63 2.28
N THR A 9 -9.93 3.05 3.41
CA THR A 9 -9.12 4.28 3.49
C THR A 9 -7.77 4.11 4.19
N GLU A 10 -7.51 2.93 4.74
CA GLU A 10 -6.28 2.62 5.48
C GLU A 10 -5.55 1.44 4.84
N LEU A 11 -4.23 1.56 4.87
CA LEU A 11 -3.29 0.64 4.27
C LEU A 11 -2.21 0.28 5.30
N LYS A 12 -1.67 -0.93 5.24
CA LYS A 12 -0.60 -1.40 6.12
C LYS A 12 0.71 -1.53 5.35
N ILE A 13 1.75 -0.84 5.82
CA ILE A 13 3.11 -0.96 5.30
C ILE A 13 3.69 -2.29 5.77
N ILE A 14 3.94 -3.21 4.84
CA ILE A 14 4.32 -4.59 5.15
C ILE A 14 5.65 -4.66 5.93
N LYS A 15 6.62 -3.81 5.56
CA LYS A 15 7.97 -3.80 6.14
C LYS A 15 8.07 -3.08 7.48
N LEU A 16 7.20 -2.08 7.71
CA LEU A 16 7.21 -1.28 8.95
C LEU A 16 6.13 -1.72 9.96
N ASN A 17 5.27 -2.68 9.59
CA ASN A 17 4.09 -3.07 10.36
C ASN A 17 3.21 -1.87 10.79
N GLN A 18 3.24 -0.78 10.01
CA GLN A 18 2.61 0.49 10.33
C GLN A 18 1.36 0.69 9.48
N VAL A 19 0.27 1.16 10.11
CA VAL A 19 -0.95 1.56 9.41
C VAL A 19 -0.85 3.02 9.00
N VAL A 20 -1.20 3.30 7.76
CA VAL A 20 -1.20 4.63 7.15
C VAL A 20 -2.53 4.86 6.43
N SER A 21 -2.96 6.11 6.37
CA SER A 21 -4.18 6.49 5.68
C SER A 21 -3.88 6.96 4.25
N ILE A 22 -4.87 6.82 3.39
CA ILE A 22 -4.82 7.39 2.05
C ILE A 22 -5.15 8.87 2.13
N TYR A 23 -4.39 9.69 1.41
CA TYR A 23 -4.64 11.12 1.42
C TYR A 23 -6.02 11.44 0.79
N PRO A 24 -6.92 12.20 1.45
CA PRO A 24 -8.30 12.39 1.03
C PRO A 24 -8.49 12.92 -0.40
N ASN A 25 -7.54 13.73 -0.88
CA ASN A 25 -7.60 14.32 -2.22
C ASN A 25 -6.93 13.46 -3.30
N SER A 26 -6.39 12.29 -2.97
CA SER A 26 -5.75 11.43 -3.94
C SER A 26 -6.79 10.72 -4.83
N VAL A 27 -6.41 10.41 -6.07
CA VAL A 27 -7.23 9.59 -6.99
C VAL A 27 -7.59 8.25 -6.35
N LEU A 28 -6.65 7.67 -5.60
CA LEU A 28 -6.80 6.41 -4.90
C LEU A 28 -7.90 6.48 -3.82
N PHE A 29 -8.05 7.60 -3.11
CA PHE A 29 -9.11 7.79 -2.10
C PHE A 29 -10.52 7.79 -2.70
N LYS A 30 -10.65 8.28 -3.94
CA LYS A 30 -11.93 8.30 -4.67
C LYS A 30 -12.32 6.93 -5.23
N LYS A 31 -11.36 6.00 -5.33
CA LYS A 31 -11.59 4.63 -5.81
C LYS A 31 -11.84 3.71 -4.61
N ASN A 32 -12.80 2.79 -4.73
CA ASN A 32 -13.04 1.80 -3.69
C ASN A 32 -12.03 0.66 -3.82
N ILE A 33 -10.86 0.84 -3.21
CA ILE A 33 -9.70 -0.07 -3.35
C ILE A 33 -10.02 -1.50 -2.91
N MET A 34 -11.00 -1.67 -2.01
CA MET A 34 -11.43 -2.99 -1.55
C MET A 34 -12.32 -3.72 -2.57
N GLU A 35 -13.14 -3.00 -3.35
CA GLU A 35 -14.09 -3.61 -4.30
C GLU A 35 -13.46 -3.89 -5.66
N GLU A 36 -12.48 -3.09 -6.10
CA GLU A 36 -11.92 -3.27 -7.43
C GLU A 36 -10.87 -4.37 -7.53
N ASN A 37 -10.19 -4.80 -6.46
CA ASN A 37 -9.03 -5.68 -6.63
C ASN A 37 -8.61 -6.50 -5.39
N GLU A 38 -9.07 -7.75 -5.30
CA GLU A 38 -8.47 -8.76 -4.39
C GLU A 38 -6.96 -8.97 -4.64
N ASN A 39 -6.48 -8.62 -5.84
CA ASN A 39 -5.11 -8.81 -6.29
C ASN A 39 -4.31 -7.50 -6.48
N VAL A 40 -4.65 -6.40 -5.80
CA VAL A 40 -3.85 -5.16 -5.88
C VAL A 40 -3.04 -4.89 -4.61
N CYS A 41 -1.78 -4.54 -4.82
CA CYS A 41 -0.90 -3.92 -3.85
C CYS A 41 -0.65 -2.47 -4.27
N ILE A 42 -0.29 -1.60 -3.32
CA ILE A 42 0.04 -0.21 -3.63
C ILE A 42 1.52 0.02 -3.38
N ILE A 43 2.22 0.52 -4.40
CA ILE A 43 3.57 1.06 -4.28
C ILE A 43 3.44 2.55 -3.95
N PHE A 44 4.24 3.02 -3.01
CA PHE A 44 4.32 4.43 -2.65
C PHE A 44 5.77 4.88 -2.48
N TYR A 45 6.00 6.18 -2.68
CA TYR A 45 7.30 6.82 -2.53
C TYR A 45 7.49 7.46 -1.15
N GLU A 46 6.48 8.17 -0.65
CA GLU A 46 6.62 9.02 0.54
C GLU A 46 5.49 8.76 1.55
N VAL A 47 5.85 8.81 2.84
CA VAL A 47 4.91 8.93 3.96
C VAL A 47 5.06 10.32 4.57
N ILE A 48 3.97 11.08 4.60
CA ILE A 48 3.89 12.38 5.25
C ILE A 48 3.17 12.25 6.59
N LYS A 49 3.65 12.98 7.61
CA LYS A 49 3.01 13.01 8.93
C LYS A 49 2.38 14.39 9.15
N LEU A 50 1.05 14.40 9.24
CA LEU A 50 0.25 15.56 9.66
C LEU A 50 -0.46 15.15 10.96
N ASN A 51 -1.79 15.12 10.97
CA ASN A 51 -2.60 14.60 12.08
C ASN A 51 -2.57 13.06 12.17
N LYS A 52 -2.33 12.39 11.03
CA LYS A 52 -2.07 10.96 10.89
C LYS A 52 -0.97 10.76 9.85
N SER A 53 -0.50 9.53 9.68
CA SER A 53 0.46 9.19 8.62
C SER A 53 -0.29 8.95 7.33
N TYR A 54 0.11 9.63 6.24
CA TYR A 54 -0.50 9.49 4.93
C TYR A 54 0.53 9.09 3.88
N ILE A 55 0.08 8.40 2.84
CA ILE A 55 0.92 8.03 1.68
C ILE A 55 0.71 8.99 0.50
N ARG A 56 1.81 9.34 -0.18
CA ARG A 56 1.81 10.13 -1.42
C ARG A 56 2.53 9.41 -2.56
N HIS A 57 2.24 9.87 -3.79
CA HIS A 57 2.81 9.32 -5.03
C HIS A 57 2.64 7.80 -5.11
N ASN A 58 1.36 7.38 -5.11
CA ASN A 58 1.00 5.97 -5.06
C ASN A 58 0.55 5.43 -6.42
N ILE A 59 0.87 4.16 -6.67
CA ILE A 59 0.50 3.44 -7.89
C ILE A 59 -0.06 2.07 -7.46
N PRO A 60 -1.31 1.74 -7.85
CA PRO A 60 -1.83 0.40 -7.69
C PRO A 60 -1.13 -0.55 -8.67
N VAL A 61 -0.69 -1.71 -8.20
CA VAL A 61 -0.02 -2.74 -8.98
C VAL A 61 -0.63 -4.11 -8.70
N ASN A 62 -0.56 -5.01 -9.67
CA ASN A 62 -0.98 -6.39 -9.46
C ASN A 62 -0.04 -7.09 -8.47
N LYS A 63 -0.61 -7.70 -7.44
CA LYS A 63 0.08 -8.43 -6.37
C LYS A 63 0.94 -9.55 -6.93
N ASN A 64 0.41 -10.38 -7.83
CA ASN A 64 1.13 -11.52 -8.39
C ASN A 64 2.35 -11.07 -9.20
N LEU A 65 2.19 -10.04 -10.05
CA LEU A 65 3.30 -9.47 -10.80
C LEU A 65 4.37 -8.91 -9.86
N LEU A 66 3.96 -8.21 -8.81
CA LEU A 66 4.87 -7.67 -7.80
C LEU A 66 5.64 -8.78 -7.08
N PHE A 67 4.98 -9.87 -6.68
CA PHE A 67 5.65 -11.01 -6.08
C PHE A 67 6.64 -11.67 -7.05
N GLN A 68 6.34 -11.72 -8.35
CA GLN A 68 7.28 -12.26 -9.34
C GLN A 68 8.54 -11.40 -9.52
N ILE A 69 8.41 -10.07 -9.51
CA ILE A 69 9.54 -9.16 -9.77
C ILE A 69 10.35 -8.81 -8.51
N ALA A 70 9.76 -8.99 -7.33
CA ALA A 70 10.33 -8.54 -6.06
C ALA A 70 10.23 -9.62 -4.97
N ASP A 71 10.22 -10.90 -5.34
CA ASP A 71 10.21 -12.04 -4.42
C ASP A 71 11.29 -11.91 -3.32
N PHE A 72 12.51 -11.53 -3.71
CA PHE A 72 13.65 -11.27 -2.82
C PHE A 72 13.35 -10.25 -1.72
N TYR A 73 12.44 -9.31 -1.96
CA TYR A 73 12.05 -8.31 -0.97
C TYR A 73 11.15 -8.89 0.13
N PHE A 74 10.47 -10.00 -0.16
CA PHE A 74 9.59 -10.71 0.77
C PHE A 74 10.26 -11.91 1.44
N LEU A 75 11.36 -12.42 0.88
CA LEU A 75 12.08 -13.59 1.40
C LEU A 75 12.77 -13.35 2.76
N ASN A 76 12.96 -12.09 3.20
CA ASN A 76 13.60 -11.76 4.48
C ASN A 76 12.65 -11.76 5.70
N LYS A 77 11.64 -12.65 5.76
CA LYS A 77 10.78 -12.82 6.96
C LYS A 77 10.87 -14.25 7.52
N THR A 78 12.05 -14.84 7.47
CA THR A 78 12.33 -16.14 8.10
C THR A 78 13.56 -16.00 8.99
N GLU A 79 13.44 -15.17 10.03
CA GLU A 79 14.19 -15.23 11.30
C GLU A 79 13.30 -14.64 12.40
#